data_AF-A0A418W121-F1
#
_entry.id   AF-A0A418W121-F1
#
_cell.length_a   1.000
_cell.length_b   1.000
_cell.length_c   1.000
_cell.angle_alpha   90.00
_cell.angle_beta   90.00
_cell.angle_gamma   90.00
#
_symmetry.space_group_name_H-M   'P 1'
#
loop_
_entity.id
_entity.type
_entity.pdbx_description
1 polymer ?
#
loop_
_entity_poly.entity_id
_entity_poly.type
_entity_poly.pdbx_seq_one_letter_code
_entity_poly.pdbx_strand_id
1 'polypeptide(L)'
;MFAQAGRHGTAPPSAVRLLGIDPGLRHTGWGVIDVVGNRLTHVADGAVHSDANCTLAERLVQLHDALSAVLERYAPDEAAVEETFVNANAASTLKLGQARAVALLVPALAGLAVAEYANNMVKKAVVGQGRADKAQVQAMIRLLLPGCAITTADAADALAVAICHAHHRSSWTMWRRGGGVFPVKRSLSPERAEARVLETLSPRGEGWVRGTRRGSSRVRPAPPPHPNPLPGGERG
;
A
#
# COMPACT_ATOMS: atom_id res chain seq x y z
N MET A 1 56.30 20.16 -25.56
CA MET A 1 55.22 19.26 -26.03
C MET A 1 54.72 18.46 -24.83
N PHE A 2 53.87 19.05 -23.98
CA PHE A 2 53.21 18.35 -22.87
C PHE A 2 51.71 18.63 -22.98
N ALA A 3 50.96 17.65 -23.46
CA ALA A 3 49.51 17.72 -23.53
C ALA A 3 48.92 17.47 -22.14
N GLN A 4 48.14 18.42 -21.63
CA GLN A 4 47.29 18.24 -20.46
C GLN A 4 46.20 17.22 -20.79
N ALA A 5 46.21 16.10 -20.07
CA ALA A 5 45.11 15.14 -20.07
C ALA A 5 43.87 15.80 -19.44
N GLY A 6 42.81 15.94 -20.25
CA GLY A 6 41.50 16.38 -19.79
C GLY A 6 40.95 15.42 -18.75
N ARG A 7 40.69 15.92 -17.55
CA ARG A 7 39.95 15.18 -16.52
C ARG A 7 38.52 15.02 -17.01
N HIS A 8 38.12 13.79 -17.33
CA HIS A 8 36.71 13.44 -17.51
C HIS A 8 35.97 13.73 -16.20
N GLY A 9 35.20 14.82 -16.18
CA GLY A 9 34.25 15.08 -15.11
C GLY A 9 33.16 14.01 -15.17
N THR A 10 33.24 13.00 -14.32
CA THR A 10 32.10 12.12 -14.04
C THR A 10 30.96 12.99 -13.53
N ALA A 11 29.82 12.97 -14.22
CA ALA A 11 28.61 13.64 -13.74
C ALA A 11 28.36 13.23 -12.27
N PRO A 12 27.95 14.17 -11.39
CA PRO A 12 27.65 13.81 -10.02
C PRO A 12 26.59 12.69 -10.02
N PRO A 13 26.68 11.71 -9.10
CA PRO A 13 25.72 10.63 -9.04
C PRO A 13 24.31 11.21 -8.90
N SER A 14 23.40 10.81 -9.79
CA SER A 14 21.99 11.23 -9.75
C SER A 14 21.39 10.79 -8.42
N ALA A 15 20.76 11.72 -7.71
CA ALA A 15 20.04 11.40 -6.48
C ALA A 15 18.94 10.37 -6.77
N VAL A 16 18.81 9.38 -5.89
CA VAL A 16 17.67 8.47 -5.90
C VAL A 16 16.64 9.02 -4.92
N ARG A 17 15.42 9.23 -5.39
CA ARG A 17 14.32 9.73 -4.58
C ARG A 17 13.49 8.59 -4.00
N LEU A 18 13.37 8.58 -2.68
CA LEU A 18 12.67 7.53 -1.95
C LEU A 18 11.41 8.09 -1.28
N LEU A 19 10.33 7.33 -1.36
CA LEU A 19 9.08 7.58 -0.64
C LEU A 19 8.94 6.59 0.53
N GLY A 20 8.80 7.07 1.75
CA GLY A 20 8.37 6.27 2.91
C GLY A 20 6.88 6.49 3.20
N ILE A 21 6.16 5.43 3.55
CA ILE A 21 4.74 5.47 3.92
C ILE A 21 4.53 4.72 5.23
N ASP A 22 3.90 5.38 6.20
CA ASP A 22 3.36 4.75 7.41
C ASP A 22 1.82 4.66 7.28
N PRO A 23 1.27 3.46 7.00
CA PRO A 23 -0.13 3.30 6.67
C PRO A 23 -1.03 3.38 7.91
N GLY A 24 -2.10 4.14 7.79
CA GLY A 24 -3.18 4.14 8.77
C GLY A 24 -4.48 4.64 8.16
N LEU A 25 -5.60 4.00 8.52
CA LEU A 25 -6.87 4.32 7.87
C LEU A 25 -7.30 5.78 8.12
N ARG A 26 -7.08 6.33 9.32
CA ARG A 26 -7.38 7.74 9.65
C ARG A 26 -6.25 8.68 9.23
N HIS A 27 -5.02 8.31 9.56
CA HIS A 27 -3.81 9.07 9.30
C HIS A 27 -2.84 8.15 8.58
N THR A 28 -2.47 8.50 7.35
CA THR A 28 -1.37 7.83 6.62
C THR A 28 -0.26 8.84 6.44
N GLY A 29 0.87 8.61 7.11
CA GLY A 29 2.06 9.44 6.97
C GLY A 29 2.79 9.16 5.66
N TRP A 30 3.37 10.18 5.06
CA TRP A 30 4.28 10.04 3.91
C TRP A 30 5.48 10.98 4.05
N GLY A 31 6.63 10.53 3.54
CA GLY A 31 7.88 11.31 3.56
C GLY A 31 8.75 11.02 2.35
N VAL A 32 9.33 12.05 1.76
CA VAL A 32 10.19 11.98 0.57
C VAL A 32 11.58 12.46 0.92
N ILE A 33 12.58 11.65 0.57
CA ILE A 33 14.00 11.98 0.75
C ILE A 33 14.77 11.71 -0.54
N ASP A 34 15.83 12.48 -0.76
CA ASP A 34 16.82 12.24 -1.81
C ASP A 34 18.08 11.60 -1.21
N VAL A 35 18.61 10.59 -1.90
CA VAL A 35 19.80 9.83 -1.49
C VAL A 35 20.91 9.98 -2.52
N VAL A 36 22.06 10.49 -2.07
CA VAL A 36 23.29 10.61 -2.88
C VAL A 36 24.44 9.96 -2.11
N GLY A 37 24.82 8.75 -2.51
CA GLY A 37 25.76 7.94 -1.72
C GLY A 37 25.20 7.66 -0.33
N ASN A 38 25.89 8.13 0.72
CA ASN A 38 25.44 8.01 2.11
C ASN A 38 24.74 9.28 2.64
N ARG A 39 24.55 10.29 1.79
CA ARG A 39 23.90 11.55 2.15
C ARG A 39 22.40 11.44 1.94
N LEU A 40 21.64 11.74 2.99
CA LEU A 40 20.19 11.87 2.94
C LEU A 40 19.82 13.36 2.96
N THR A 41 18.82 13.73 2.15
CA THR A 41 18.29 15.10 2.11
C THR A 41 16.77 15.04 2.17
N HIS A 42 16.17 15.83 3.05
CA HIS A 42 14.71 15.96 3.11
C HIS A 42 14.19 16.69 1.87
N VAL A 43 13.08 16.21 1.30
CA VAL A 43 12.40 16.83 0.16
C VAL A 43 11.04 17.37 0.58
N ALA A 44 10.20 16.50 1.15
CA ALA A 44 8.86 16.86 1.61
C ALA A 44 8.31 15.79 2.56
N ASP A 45 7.33 16.16 3.37
CA ASP A 45 6.58 15.23 4.22
C ASP A 45 5.14 15.72 4.44
N GLY A 46 4.30 14.83 4.94
CA GLY A 46 2.96 15.17 5.38
C GLY A 46 2.17 13.96 5.83
N ALA A 47 0.86 14.16 6.00
CA ALA A 47 -0.07 13.10 6.34
C ALA A 47 -1.40 13.26 5.58
N VAL A 48 -1.91 12.15 5.07
CA VAL A 48 -3.26 12.06 4.50
C VAL A 48 -4.24 11.82 5.64
N HIS A 49 -5.28 12.63 5.70
CA HIS A 49 -6.35 12.54 6.68
C HIS A 49 -7.62 12.10 5.96
N SER A 50 -8.15 10.92 6.30
CA SER A 50 -9.44 10.48 5.77
C SER A 50 -10.60 10.86 6.71
N ASP A 51 -11.74 11.23 6.13
CA ASP A 51 -12.92 11.63 6.90
C ASP A 51 -13.54 10.42 7.59
N ALA A 52 -13.61 10.45 8.92
CA ALA A 52 -14.18 9.38 9.73
C ALA A 52 -15.70 9.22 9.56
N ASN A 53 -16.39 10.23 9.02
CA ASN A 53 -17.82 10.19 8.73
C ASN A 53 -18.15 9.46 7.42
N CYS A 54 -17.15 9.26 6.55
CA CYS A 54 -17.31 8.51 5.30
C CYS A 54 -17.28 7.00 5.53
N THR A 55 -17.86 6.27 4.57
CA THR A 55 -17.75 4.81 4.51
C THR A 55 -16.29 4.38 4.35
N LEU A 56 -15.99 3.13 4.72
CA LEU A 56 -14.64 2.58 4.54
C LEU A 56 -14.16 2.70 3.09
N ALA A 57 -15.01 2.40 2.11
CA ALA A 57 -14.64 2.45 0.69
C ALA A 57 -14.24 3.86 0.26
N GLU A 58 -15.04 4.87 0.61
CA GLU A 58 -14.73 6.28 0.31
C GLU A 58 -13.42 6.73 0.96
N ARG A 59 -13.15 6.27 2.18
CA ARG A 59 -11.89 6.58 2.87
C ARG A 59 -10.69 5.95 2.18
N LEU A 60 -10.82 4.73 1.66
CA LEU A 60 -9.77 4.10 0.87
C LEU A 60 -9.53 4.84 -0.46
N VAL A 61 -10.58 5.39 -1.09
CA VAL A 61 -10.46 6.28 -2.26
C VAL A 61 -9.70 7.56 -1.89
N GLN A 62 -10.03 8.21 -0.77
CA GLN A 62 -9.30 9.39 -0.28
C GLN A 62 -7.80 9.11 -0.08
N LEU A 63 -7.46 7.94 0.50
CA LEU A 63 -6.05 7.52 0.63
C LEU A 63 -5.40 7.29 -0.74
N HIS A 64 -6.10 6.63 -1.67
CA HIS A 64 -5.62 6.37 -3.03
C HIS A 64 -5.29 7.67 -3.77
N ASP A 65 -6.23 8.61 -3.80
CA ASP A 65 -6.10 9.84 -4.57
C ASP A 65 -5.00 10.74 -4.01
N ALA A 66 -4.94 10.85 -2.68
CA ALA A 66 -3.93 11.65 -2.01
C ALA A 66 -2.51 11.08 -2.19
N LEU A 67 -2.33 9.76 -2.05
CA LEU A 67 -1.03 9.13 -2.32
C LEU A 67 -0.65 9.24 -3.80
N SER A 68 -1.60 9.08 -4.72
CA SER A 68 -1.36 9.26 -6.15
C SER A 68 -0.86 10.68 -6.45
N ALA A 69 -1.46 11.71 -5.83
CA ALA A 69 -1.01 13.09 -5.96
C ALA A 69 0.41 13.32 -5.39
N VAL A 70 0.80 12.61 -4.31
CA VAL A 70 2.18 12.64 -3.78
C VAL A 70 3.15 12.05 -4.81
N LEU A 71 2.81 10.93 -5.43
CA LEU A 71 3.65 10.28 -6.45
C LEU A 71 3.80 11.18 -7.69
N GLU A 72 2.71 11.77 -8.17
CA GLU A 72 2.73 12.70 -9.31
C GLU A 72 3.57 13.94 -9.03
N ARG A 73 3.44 14.50 -7.82
CA ARG A 73 4.14 15.73 -7.44
C ARG A 73 5.65 15.53 -7.28
N TYR A 74 6.06 14.45 -6.62
CA TYR A 74 7.46 14.28 -6.21
C TYR A 74 8.24 13.29 -7.07
N ALA A 75 7.56 12.48 -7.88
CA ALA A 75 8.13 11.47 -8.77
C ALA A 75 9.23 10.62 -8.10
N PRO A 76 8.89 9.83 -7.05
CA PRO A 76 9.87 8.96 -6.41
C PRO A 76 10.31 7.82 -7.33
N ASP A 77 11.54 7.35 -7.15
CA ASP A 77 12.09 6.19 -7.86
C ASP A 77 11.69 4.87 -7.18
N GLU A 78 11.61 4.89 -5.85
CA GLU A 78 11.37 3.72 -5.01
C GLU A 78 10.45 4.09 -3.83
N ALA A 79 9.69 3.11 -3.36
CA ALA A 79 8.79 3.27 -2.22
C ALA A 79 9.10 2.25 -1.12
N ALA A 80 8.86 2.63 0.13
CA ALA A 80 8.96 1.78 1.29
C ALA A 80 7.73 1.96 2.18
N VAL A 81 7.19 0.86 2.70
CA VAL A 81 5.96 0.84 3.50
C VAL A 81 6.22 0.11 4.81
N GLU A 82 5.76 0.67 5.93
CA GLU A 82 5.82 -0.02 7.22
C GLU A 82 4.90 -1.27 7.23
N GLU A 83 5.42 -2.37 7.77
CA GLU A 83 4.63 -3.53 8.17
C GLU A 83 3.95 -3.24 9.51
N THR A 84 2.87 -2.47 9.48
CA THR A 84 2.12 -2.13 10.68
C THR A 84 1.15 -3.27 11.03
N PHE A 85 1.52 -4.10 12.00
CA PHE A 85 0.65 -5.10 12.61
C PHE A 85 0.40 -4.77 14.08
N VAL A 86 -0.79 -4.26 14.39
CA VAL A 86 -1.23 -4.03 15.78
C VAL A 86 -2.23 -5.12 16.20
N ASN A 87 -1.97 -5.74 17.34
CA ASN A 87 -2.67 -6.94 17.83
C ASN A 87 -3.62 -6.62 19.00
N ALA A 88 -4.38 -5.53 18.89
CA ALA A 88 -5.30 -5.11 19.96
C ALA A 88 -6.76 -5.52 19.68
N ASN A 89 -7.22 -5.40 18.43
CA ASN A 89 -8.59 -5.74 18.03
C ASN A 89 -8.65 -6.12 16.54
N ALA A 90 -9.16 -7.32 16.25
CA ALA A 90 -9.27 -7.88 14.90
C ALA A 90 -9.98 -6.95 13.90
N ALA A 91 -11.02 -6.22 14.34
CA ALA A 91 -11.76 -5.30 13.46
C ALA A 91 -10.92 -4.08 13.07
N SER A 92 -10.13 -3.53 13.99
CA SER A 92 -9.21 -2.43 13.66
C SER A 92 -8.02 -2.90 12.83
N THR A 93 -7.52 -4.11 13.09
CA THR A 93 -6.43 -4.71 12.32
C THR A 93 -6.85 -4.97 10.88
N LEU A 94 -8.08 -5.43 10.63
CA LEU A 94 -8.61 -5.61 9.28
C LEU A 94 -8.70 -4.28 8.53
N LYS A 95 -9.22 -3.23 9.18
CA LYS A 95 -9.30 -1.88 8.62
C LYS A 95 -7.93 -1.28 8.31
N LEU A 96 -6.95 -1.51 9.18
CA LEU A 96 -5.56 -1.13 8.95
C LEU A 96 -4.96 -1.88 7.75
N GLY A 97 -5.20 -3.19 7.66
CA GLY A 97 -4.75 -4.01 6.53
C GLY A 97 -5.31 -3.51 5.19
N GLN A 98 -6.56 -3.03 5.17
CA GLN A 98 -7.16 -2.42 3.99
C GLN A 98 -6.51 -1.09 3.60
N ALA A 99 -6.22 -0.21 4.57
CA ALA A 99 -5.47 1.03 4.30
C ALA A 99 -4.04 0.74 3.81
N ARG A 100 -3.37 -0.25 4.42
CA ARG A 100 -2.06 -0.73 4.02
C ARG A 100 -2.06 -1.25 2.59
N ALA A 101 -3.10 -1.95 2.17
CA ALA A 101 -3.23 -2.41 0.78
C ALA A 101 -3.18 -1.24 -0.21
N VAL A 102 -3.80 -0.10 0.11
CA VAL A 102 -3.70 1.12 -0.71
C VAL A 102 -2.27 1.66 -0.75
N ALA A 103 -1.60 1.71 0.41
CA ALA A 103 -0.20 2.17 0.52
C ALA A 103 0.79 1.33 -0.31
N LEU A 104 0.51 0.03 -0.49
CA LEU A 104 1.28 -0.85 -1.38
C LEU A 104 0.87 -0.70 -2.85
N LEU A 105 -0.45 -0.65 -3.10
CA LEU A 105 -1.02 -0.70 -4.45
C LEU A 105 -0.70 0.56 -5.26
N VAL A 106 -0.83 1.74 -4.67
CA VAL A 106 -0.62 3.02 -5.37
C VAL A 106 0.79 3.14 -5.99
N PRO A 107 1.90 2.97 -5.23
CA PRO A 107 3.23 2.97 -5.82
C PRO A 107 3.47 1.83 -6.80
N ALA A 108 2.94 0.63 -6.53
CA ALA A 108 3.06 -0.49 -7.47
C ALA A 108 2.36 -0.20 -8.81
N LEU A 109 1.18 0.42 -8.80
CA LEU A 109 0.46 0.83 -10.01
C LEU A 109 1.21 1.90 -10.81
N ALA A 110 1.95 2.77 -10.12
CA ALA A 110 2.85 3.74 -10.74
C ALA A 110 4.14 3.12 -11.29
N GLY A 111 4.37 1.82 -11.09
CA GLY A 111 5.56 1.10 -11.54
C GLY A 111 6.76 1.22 -10.60
N LEU A 112 6.58 1.80 -9.42
CA LEU A 112 7.62 1.85 -8.40
C LEU A 112 7.78 0.48 -7.78
N ALA A 113 9.01 0.19 -7.38
CA ALA A 113 9.27 -0.94 -6.54
C ALA A 113 9.05 -0.59 -5.08
N VAL A 114 8.38 -1.50 -4.39
CA VAL A 114 7.92 -1.30 -3.01
C VAL A 114 8.67 -2.26 -2.10
N ALA A 115 9.36 -1.71 -1.11
CA ALA A 115 9.95 -2.46 0.00
C ALA A 115 9.03 -2.43 1.22
N GLU A 116 9.07 -3.48 2.03
CA GLU A 116 8.31 -3.57 3.27
C GLU A 116 9.28 -3.71 4.45
N TYR A 117 9.01 -3.00 5.55
CA TYR A 117 9.86 -3.02 6.75
C TYR A 117 9.03 -3.12 8.03
N ALA A 118 9.37 -4.08 8.89
CA ALA A 118 8.83 -4.17 10.24
C ALA A 118 9.18 -2.96 11.12
N ASN A 119 8.26 -2.56 12.00
CA ASN A 119 8.43 -1.42 12.92
C ASN A 119 9.77 -1.46 13.69
N ASN A 120 10.16 -2.65 14.18
CA ASN A 120 11.41 -2.84 14.90
C ASN A 120 12.66 -2.61 14.02
N MET A 121 12.60 -2.97 12.73
CA MET A 121 13.64 -2.69 11.74
C MET A 121 13.74 -1.20 11.47
N VAL A 122 12.61 -0.51 11.32
CA VAL A 122 12.56 0.96 11.15
C VAL A 122 13.22 1.66 12.34
N LYS A 123 12.79 1.34 13.56
CA LYS A 123 13.38 1.88 14.80
C LYS A 123 14.89 1.62 14.85
N LYS A 124 15.30 0.36 14.66
CA LYS A 124 16.72 -0.02 14.69
C LYS A 124 17.55 0.72 13.63
N ALA A 125 17.01 0.94 12.43
CA ALA A 125 17.72 1.62 11.36
C ALA A 125 17.93 3.12 11.61
N VAL A 126 17.04 3.76 12.37
CA VAL A 126 17.11 5.20 12.67
C VAL A 126 17.93 5.48 13.94
N VAL A 127 17.72 4.70 15.00
CA VAL A 127 18.30 5.00 16.34
C VAL A 127 19.40 4.01 16.76
N GLY A 128 19.66 2.96 15.98
CA GLY A 128 20.59 1.88 16.31
C GLY A 128 20.06 0.81 17.27
N GLN A 129 18.93 1.03 17.95
CA GLN A 129 18.30 0.09 18.89
C GLN A 129 16.82 -0.15 18.56
N GLY A 130 16.34 -1.39 18.67
CA GLY A 130 14.96 -1.73 18.28
C GLY A 130 13.85 -1.26 19.22
N ARG A 131 14.18 -0.70 20.40
CA ARG A 131 13.23 -0.30 21.45
C ARG A 131 13.15 1.21 21.71
N ALA A 132 13.64 2.04 20.79
CA ALA A 132 13.60 3.49 20.99
C ALA A 132 12.18 4.04 21.12
N ASP A 133 12.05 5.05 21.96
CA ASP A 133 10.82 5.82 22.11
C ASP A 133 10.61 6.80 20.93
N LYS A 134 9.41 7.38 20.85
CA LYS A 134 9.03 8.25 19.73
C LYS A 134 9.84 9.56 19.69
N ALA A 135 10.27 10.07 20.84
CA ALA A 135 11.07 11.30 20.93
C ALA A 135 12.49 11.07 20.41
N GLN A 136 13.09 9.91 20.72
CA GLN A 136 14.40 9.50 20.21
C GLN A 136 14.40 9.35 18.69
N VAL A 137 13.36 8.74 18.12
CA VAL A 137 13.21 8.61 16.66
C VAL A 137 13.15 10.00 16.01
N GLN A 138 12.32 10.91 16.52
CA GLN A 138 12.21 12.27 15.98
C GLN A 138 13.53 13.06 16.06
N ALA A 139 14.25 12.96 17.18
CA ALA A 139 15.55 13.60 17.34
C ALA A 139 16.57 13.07 16.31
N MET A 140 16.59 11.76 16.09
CA MET A 140 17.47 11.12 15.11
C MET A 140 17.12 11.49 13.67
N ILE A 141 15.84 11.62 13.33
CA ILE A 141 15.43 12.09 12.00
C ILE A 141 15.97 13.49 11.72
N ARG A 142 15.90 14.41 12.68
CA ARG A 142 16.45 15.78 12.51
C ARG A 142 17.96 15.79 12.34
N LEU A 143 18.68 14.85 12.97
CA LEU A 143 20.11 14.69 12.80
C LEU A 143 20.46 14.13 11.41
N LEU A 144 19.71 13.13 10.95
CA LEU A 144 19.92 12.48 9.66
C LEU A 144 19.43 13.30 8.47
N LEU A 145 18.46 14.19 8.68
CA LEU A 145 17.90 15.10 7.69
C LEU A 145 18.04 16.56 8.15
N PRO A 146 19.24 17.16 8.09
CA PRO A 146 19.46 18.54 8.49
C PRO A 146 18.54 19.50 7.72
N GLY A 147 17.87 20.40 8.43
CA GLY A 147 16.93 21.37 7.85
C GLY A 147 15.49 20.87 7.71
N CYS A 148 15.22 19.60 8.05
CA CYS A 148 13.86 19.07 8.10
C CYS A 148 13.07 19.70 9.26
N ALA A 149 12.05 20.49 8.93
CA ALA A 149 11.06 20.98 9.88
C ALA A 149 9.90 19.97 9.94
N ILE A 150 10.06 18.89 10.71
CA ILE A 150 9.03 17.84 10.87
C ILE A 150 7.71 18.49 11.28
N THR A 151 6.69 18.37 10.42
CA THR A 151 5.41 19.06 10.59
C THR A 151 4.44 18.32 11.51
N THR A 152 4.45 16.99 11.51
CA THR A 152 3.56 16.14 12.32
C THR A 152 4.26 14.87 12.81
N ALA A 153 3.65 14.19 13.80
CA ALA A 153 4.17 12.93 14.30
C ALA A 153 4.13 11.80 13.26
N ASP A 154 3.07 11.73 12.44
CA ASP A 154 2.91 10.72 11.39
C ASP A 154 3.91 10.93 10.23
N ALA A 155 4.24 12.18 9.93
CA ALA A 155 5.30 12.52 8.98
C ALA A 155 6.68 12.01 9.44
N ALA A 156 6.97 12.07 10.74
CA ALA A 156 8.21 11.54 11.29
C ALA A 156 8.31 10.02 11.10
N ASP A 157 7.24 9.28 11.37
CA ASP A 157 7.23 7.83 11.24
C ASP A 157 7.44 7.42 9.76
N ALA A 158 6.82 8.13 8.81
CA ALA A 158 7.05 7.90 7.39
C ALA A 158 8.47 8.26 6.92
N LEU A 159 9.07 9.35 7.42
CA LEU A 159 10.48 9.67 7.15
C LEU A 159 11.42 8.61 7.72
N ALA A 160 11.10 8.03 8.89
CA ALA A 160 11.87 6.91 9.45
C ALA A 160 11.83 5.69 8.52
N VAL A 161 10.69 5.38 7.91
CA VAL A 161 10.56 4.31 6.91
C VAL A 161 11.44 4.58 5.69
N ALA A 162 11.45 5.81 5.17
CA ALA A 162 12.29 6.18 4.04
C ALA A 162 13.80 6.05 4.36
N ILE A 163 14.22 6.50 5.55
CA ILE A 163 15.59 6.35 6.04
C ILE A 163 15.96 4.87 6.20
N CYS A 164 15.07 4.07 6.77
CA CYS A 164 15.25 2.62 6.91
C CYS A 164 15.52 1.98 5.55
N HIS A 165 14.73 2.35 4.54
CA HIS A 165 14.92 1.89 3.18
C HIS A 165 16.28 2.31 2.62
N ALA A 166 16.67 3.58 2.77
CA ALA A 166 17.98 4.08 2.32
C ALA A 166 19.13 3.24 2.88
N HIS A 167 19.10 2.91 4.18
CA HIS A 167 20.13 2.09 4.83
C HIS A 167 20.15 0.63 4.35
N HIS A 168 19.03 0.09 3.87
CA HIS A 168 18.92 -1.30 3.40
C HIS A 168 18.92 -1.42 1.87
N ARG A 169 19.00 -0.30 1.14
CA ARG A 169 18.82 -0.24 -0.32
C ARG A 169 19.82 -1.09 -1.09
N SER A 170 21.10 -1.13 -0.67
CA SER A 170 22.12 -1.93 -1.34
C SER A 170 21.78 -3.43 -1.33
N SER A 171 21.34 -3.94 -0.18
CA SER A 171 20.90 -5.33 -0.04
C SER A 171 19.59 -5.60 -0.79
N TRP A 172 18.64 -4.66 -0.73
CA TRP A 172 17.35 -4.80 -1.39
C TRP A 172 17.46 -4.77 -2.93
N THR A 173 18.25 -3.85 -3.47
CA THR A 173 18.52 -3.78 -4.92
C THR A 173 19.24 -5.02 -5.44
N MET A 174 20.17 -5.59 -4.66
CA MET A 174 20.82 -6.87 -4.99
C MET A 174 19.80 -8.02 -5.03
N TRP A 175 18.93 -8.13 -4.03
CA TRP A 175 17.90 -9.17 -3.97
C TRP A 175 16.92 -9.07 -5.16
N ARG A 176 16.55 -7.85 -5.54
CA ARG A 176 15.71 -7.60 -6.73
C ARG A 176 16.40 -7.95 -8.05
N ARG A 177 17.68 -7.63 -8.20
CA ARG A 177 18.46 -7.99 -9.40
C ARG A 177 18.70 -9.50 -9.51
N GLY A 178 18.69 -10.23 -8.40
CA GLY A 178 18.86 -11.68 -8.33
C GLY A 178 17.61 -12.51 -8.67
N GLY A 179 16.49 -11.89 -9.10
CA GLY A 179 15.28 -12.60 -9.54
C GLY A 179 14.18 -12.75 -8.48
N GLY A 180 14.31 -12.12 -7.32
CA GLY A 180 13.22 -11.97 -6.36
C GLY A 180 12.34 -10.76 -6.69
N VAL A 181 11.20 -11.00 -7.35
CA VAL A 181 9.97 -10.17 -7.53
C VAL A 181 9.58 -9.92 -8.99
N PHE A 182 8.29 -10.16 -9.27
CA PHE A 182 7.60 -10.06 -10.54
C PHE A 182 7.75 -8.69 -11.22
N PRO A 183 8.09 -8.64 -12.52
CA PRO A 183 7.99 -7.41 -13.27
C PRO A 183 6.50 -7.07 -13.47
N VAL A 184 5.98 -6.08 -12.74
CA VAL A 184 4.76 -5.39 -13.15
C VAL A 184 5.12 -4.53 -14.36
N LYS A 185 5.17 -5.15 -15.54
CA LYS A 185 5.19 -4.42 -16.81
C LYS A 185 3.83 -3.74 -16.95
N ARG A 186 3.80 -2.41 -16.82
CA ARG A 186 2.62 -1.63 -17.20
C ARG A 186 2.52 -1.62 -18.72
N SER A 187 1.66 -2.49 -19.26
CA SER A 187 1.11 -2.34 -20.61
C SER A 187 -0.37 -2.73 -20.58
N LEU A 188 -1.20 -1.92 -19.93
CA LEU A 188 -2.64 -2.01 -20.11
C LEU A 188 -3.11 -0.65 -20.59
N SER A 189 -3.23 -0.54 -21.92
CA SER A 189 -4.22 0.36 -22.50
C SER A 189 -5.60 -0.04 -21.95
N PRO A 190 -6.53 0.91 -21.74
CA PRO A 190 -7.88 0.62 -21.24
C PRO A 190 -8.57 -0.56 -21.97
N GLU A 191 -8.37 -0.65 -23.29
CA GLU A 191 -8.93 -1.70 -24.15
C GLU A 191 -8.45 -3.14 -23.83
N ARG A 192 -7.23 -3.31 -23.27
CA ARG A 192 -6.70 -4.64 -22.91
C ARG A 192 -7.16 -5.12 -21.54
N ALA A 193 -7.51 -4.20 -20.65
CA ALA A 193 -8.07 -4.54 -19.34
C ALA A 193 -9.51 -5.08 -19.50
N GLU A 194 -10.33 -4.46 -20.35
CA GLU A 194 -11.66 -4.98 -20.70
C GLU A 194 -11.58 -6.38 -21.33
N ALA A 195 -10.67 -6.61 -22.27
CA ALA A 195 -10.50 -7.93 -22.90
C ALA A 195 -10.18 -9.04 -21.89
N ARG A 196 -9.35 -8.75 -20.88
CA ARG A 196 -8.94 -9.73 -19.86
C ARG A 196 -10.00 -9.97 -18.79
N VAL A 197 -10.78 -8.95 -18.45
CA VAL A 197 -11.97 -9.08 -17.60
C VAL A 197 -13.03 -9.94 -18.31
N LEU A 198 -13.27 -9.71 -19.59
CA LEU A 198 -14.20 -10.51 -20.40
C LEU A 198 -13.73 -11.95 -20.62
N GLU A 199 -12.42 -12.18 -20.74
CA GLU A 199 -11.83 -13.53 -20.86
C GLU A 199 -11.91 -14.31 -19.53
N THR A 200 -11.78 -13.62 -18.38
CA THR A 200 -11.93 -14.23 -17.05
C THR A 200 -13.39 -14.43 -16.65
N LEU A 201 -14.29 -13.59 -17.17
CA LEU A 201 -15.74 -13.68 -16.98
C LEU A 201 -16.46 -14.47 -18.08
N SER A 202 -15.73 -15.05 -19.05
CA SER A 202 -16.33 -15.96 -20.02
C SER A 202 -16.87 -17.18 -19.25
N PRO A 203 -18.17 -17.48 -19.31
CA PRO A 203 -18.73 -18.61 -18.61
C PRO A 203 -18.10 -19.87 -19.20
N ARG A 204 -17.21 -20.51 -18.43
CA ARG A 204 -16.65 -21.79 -18.82
C ARG A 204 -17.80 -22.78 -19.02
N GLY A 205 -18.02 -23.15 -20.27
CA GLY A 205 -18.64 -24.42 -20.64
C GLY A 205 -20.14 -24.46 -20.47
N GLU A 206 -20.81 -24.28 -21.60
CA GLU A 206 -22.12 -24.83 -21.90
C GLU A 206 -22.23 -26.29 -21.38
N GLY A 207 -23.16 -26.50 -20.46
CA GLY A 207 -23.46 -27.81 -19.88
C GLY A 207 -24.88 -27.88 -19.32
N TRP A 208 -25.81 -27.11 -19.88
CA TRP A 208 -27.24 -27.33 -19.65
C TRP A 208 -27.83 -27.96 -20.91
N VAL A 209 -27.75 -29.29 -20.94
CA VAL A 209 -28.33 -30.13 -22.00
C VAL A 209 -29.82 -29.85 -22.09
N ARG A 210 -30.25 -29.34 -23.26
CA ARG A 210 -31.65 -29.26 -23.67
C ARG A 210 -32.24 -30.67 -23.70
N GLY A 211 -33.43 -30.80 -23.12
CA GLY A 211 -34.03 -32.07 -22.76
C GLY A 211 -34.36 -33.03 -23.90
N THR A 212 -34.45 -34.30 -23.53
CA THR A 212 -35.20 -35.32 -24.25
C THR A 212 -36.47 -35.63 -23.43
N ARG A 213 -37.63 -35.32 -24.01
CA ARG A 213 -38.91 -35.85 -23.53
C ARG A 213 -39.05 -37.32 -23.93
N ARG A 214 -39.37 -38.17 -22.95
CA ARG A 214 -40.24 -39.38 -22.98
C ARG A 214 -40.05 -40.05 -21.60
N GLY A 215 -41.03 -40.39 -20.77
CA GLY A 215 -42.48 -40.33 -20.76
C GLY A 215 -42.96 -41.08 -19.50
N SER A 216 -44.05 -40.60 -18.87
CA SER A 216 -44.82 -41.26 -17.78
C SER A 216 -44.08 -41.47 -16.43
N SER A 217 -44.62 -41.27 -15.24
CA SER A 217 -46.01 -41.38 -14.79
C SER A 217 -46.17 -40.76 -13.38
N ARG A 218 -47.41 -40.32 -13.10
CA ARG A 218 -48.06 -40.14 -11.78
C ARG A 218 -47.68 -38.93 -10.89
N VAL A 219 -48.60 -37.98 -10.94
CA VAL A 219 -48.96 -36.96 -9.95
C VAL A 219 -49.10 -37.55 -8.54
N ARG A 220 -48.55 -36.87 -7.52
CA ARG A 220 -49.07 -36.91 -6.15
C ARG A 220 -49.46 -35.48 -5.72
N PRO A 221 -50.64 -35.27 -5.11
CA PRO A 221 -51.08 -33.94 -4.69
C PRO A 221 -50.33 -33.45 -3.44
N ALA A 222 -50.21 -32.13 -3.32
CA ALA A 222 -49.58 -31.44 -2.20
C ALA A 222 -50.41 -31.57 -0.90
N PRO A 223 -49.76 -31.57 0.28
CA PRO A 223 -50.46 -31.52 1.57
C PRO A 223 -51.11 -30.14 1.82
N PRO A 224 -52.22 -30.08 2.57
CA PRO A 224 -52.95 -28.83 2.84
C PRO A 224 -52.16 -27.88 3.76
N PRO A 225 -52.39 -26.55 3.64
CA PRO A 225 -51.73 -25.56 4.50
C PRO A 225 -52.23 -25.61 5.95
N HIS A 226 -51.31 -25.38 6.89
CA HIS A 226 -51.58 -25.25 8.32
C HIS A 226 -52.51 -24.05 8.61
N PRO A 227 -53.47 -24.17 9.53
CA PRO A 227 -54.33 -23.05 9.89
C PRO A 227 -53.59 -21.99 10.72
N ASN A 228 -53.84 -20.73 10.38
CA ASN A 228 -53.41 -19.54 11.10
C ASN A 228 -54.00 -19.51 12.53
N PRO A 229 -53.27 -19.01 13.55
CA PRO A 229 -53.82 -18.88 14.90
C PRO A 229 -54.88 -17.76 14.97
N LEU A 230 -56.00 -18.06 15.63
CA LEU A 230 -57.07 -17.10 15.92
C LEU A 230 -56.68 -16.12 17.04
N PRO A 231 -57.26 -14.91 17.08
CA PRO A 231 -56.94 -13.89 18.09
C PRO A 231 -57.73 -14.08 19.39
N GLY A 232 -57.08 -13.75 20.51
CA GLY A 232 -57.61 -13.12 21.73
C GLY A 232 -58.88 -13.69 22.40
N GLY A 233 -58.73 -14.18 23.63
CA GLY A 233 -59.82 -14.36 24.59
C GLY A 233 -59.38 -13.98 26.01
N GLU A 234 -60.00 -12.96 26.57
CA GLU A 234 -59.89 -12.51 27.97
C GLU A 234 -60.62 -13.45 28.95
N ARG A 235 -60.25 -13.27 30.24
CA ARG A 235 -60.97 -13.55 31.50
C ARG A 235 -60.73 -14.88 32.21
N GLY A 236 -60.34 -14.75 33.48
CA GLY A 236 -60.15 -15.78 34.49
C GLY A 236 -59.15 -15.31 35.53
#